data_AF-A0A3E3K405-F1
#
_entry.id   AF-A0A3E3K405-F1
#
_cell.length_a   1.000
_cell.length_b   1.000
_cell.length_c   1.000
_cell.angle_alpha   90.00
_cell.angle_beta   90.00
_cell.angle_gamma   90.00
#
_symmetry.space_group_name_H-M   'P 1'
#
loop_
_entity.id
_entity.type
_entity.pdbx_description
1 polymer ?
#
loop_
_entity_poly.entity_id
_entity_poly.type
_entity_poly.pdbx_seq_one_letter_code
_entity_poly.pdbx_strand_id
1 'polypeptide(L)'
;MKYERNYGIDLLRLVLMYMVCMLHTLGQGGILGVCQAGTVEYKAFWFLEILSYCAVDGFAIISGYMAVDRPRKYEKLVDMWFQAFFYSFVITMLFTLAGCNPVWEKADMIRCAFPVTFGKFWYFTAFFALFFAIPILNKFMFTVEEQSAKIAFLILIILFSCMGLFADAFKTQGGYSTLWLIILYCIGALAKRGKVFEQKKSFTLIIMWAICIFWTWAHTFFREMSS
;
A
#
# COMPACT_ATOMS: atom_id res chain seq x y z
N MET A 1 22.74 -19.70 6.29
CA MET A 1 22.11 -18.94 7.39
C MET A 1 20.71 -19.50 7.61
N LYS A 2 20.38 -19.93 8.84
CA LYS A 2 19.03 -20.40 9.18
C LYS A 2 18.12 -19.19 9.20
N TYR A 3 17.07 -19.20 8.36
CA TYR A 3 16.08 -18.15 8.34
C TYR A 3 15.24 -18.21 9.61
N GLU A 4 15.52 -17.36 10.58
CA GLU A 4 14.61 -17.18 11.71
C GLU A 4 13.38 -16.41 11.26
N ARG A 5 12.22 -17.04 11.45
CA ARG A 5 10.93 -16.48 11.09
C ARG A 5 10.54 -15.43 12.12
N ASN A 6 10.39 -14.18 11.68
CA ASN A 6 9.89 -13.10 12.54
C ASN A 6 8.36 -13.14 12.61
N TYR A 7 7.83 -13.75 13.68
CA TYR A 7 6.39 -13.85 13.92
C TYR A 7 5.70 -12.49 14.06
N GLY A 8 6.39 -11.46 14.55
CA GLY A 8 5.84 -10.11 14.64
C GLY A 8 5.55 -9.50 13.27
N ILE A 9 6.44 -9.69 12.29
CA ILE A 9 6.21 -9.23 10.91
C ILE A 9 5.10 -10.03 10.24
N ASP A 10 4.98 -11.33 10.53
CA ASP A 10 3.90 -12.14 9.98
C ASP A 10 2.54 -11.77 10.56
N LEU A 11 2.47 -11.49 11.86
CA LEU A 11 1.26 -10.94 12.49
C LEU A 11 0.90 -9.58 11.89
N LEU A 12 1.89 -8.70 11.71
CA LEU A 12 1.67 -7.40 11.08
C LEU A 12 1.10 -7.56 9.66
N ARG A 13 1.65 -8.46 8.84
CA ARG A 13 1.10 -8.75 7.52
C ARG A 13 -0.35 -9.21 7.58
N LEU A 14 -0.71 -10.07 8.53
CA LEU A 14 -2.08 -10.54 8.70
C LEU A 14 -3.04 -9.38 9.04
N VAL A 15 -2.63 -8.48 9.94
CA VAL A 15 -3.39 -7.27 10.26
C VAL A 15 -3.55 -6.36 9.04
N LEU A 16 -2.47 -6.14 8.27
CA LEU A 16 -2.54 -5.34 7.05
C LEU A 16 -3.44 -5.98 5.98
N MET A 17 -3.42 -7.31 5.82
CA MET A 17 -4.34 -8.02 4.92
C MET A 17 -5.80 -7.75 5.30
N TYR A 18 -6.11 -7.83 6.59
CA TYR A 18 -7.45 -7.54 7.08
C TYR A 18 -7.86 -6.07 6.83
N MET A 19 -6.96 -5.12 7.09
CA MET A 19 -7.21 -3.69 6.78
C MET A 19 -7.47 -3.44 5.30
N VAL A 20 -6.74 -4.11 4.39
CA VAL A 20 -7.02 -4.02 2.94
C VAL A 20 -8.42 -4.53 2.60
N CYS A 21 -8.85 -5.65 3.20
CA CYS A 21 -10.22 -6.15 3.02
C CYS A 21 -11.25 -5.15 3.55
N MET A 22 -11.02 -4.53 4.70
CA MET A 22 -11.91 -3.49 5.23
C MET A 22 -12.04 -2.32 4.26
N LEU A 23 -10.91 -1.79 3.77
CA LEU A 23 -10.88 -0.67 2.83
C LEU A 23 -11.66 -0.95 1.53
N HIS A 24 -11.45 -2.13 0.94
CA HIS A 24 -12.21 -2.52 -0.26
C HIS A 24 -13.69 -2.76 0.01
N THR A 25 -14.05 -3.25 1.20
CA THR A 25 -15.46 -3.46 1.56
C THR A 25 -16.18 -2.13 1.81
N LEU A 26 -15.52 -1.19 2.49
CA LEU A 26 -16.07 0.12 2.81
C LEU A 26 -16.14 1.02 1.57
N GLY A 27 -15.04 1.15 0.83
CA GLY A 27 -14.96 1.97 -0.38
C GLY A 27 -15.57 1.29 -1.62
N GLN A 28 -14.95 0.22 -2.12
CA GLN A 28 -15.38 -0.43 -3.37
C GLN A 28 -16.68 -1.22 -3.24
N GLY A 29 -17.00 -1.71 -2.04
CA GLY A 29 -18.28 -2.34 -1.72
C GLY A 29 -19.44 -1.35 -1.57
N GLY A 30 -19.17 -0.04 -1.58
CA GLY A 30 -20.19 1.02 -1.64
C GLY A 30 -20.80 1.41 -0.29
N ILE A 31 -20.36 0.84 0.84
CA ILE A 31 -20.87 1.17 2.18
C ILE A 31 -20.72 2.68 2.45
N LEU A 32 -19.55 3.25 2.16
CA LEU A 32 -19.30 4.68 2.34
C LEU A 32 -20.17 5.56 1.42
N GLY A 33 -20.58 5.04 0.27
CA GLY A 33 -21.42 5.77 -0.69
C GLY A 33 -22.91 5.79 -0.34
N VAL A 34 -23.38 4.83 0.46
CA VAL A 34 -24.79 4.72 0.86
C VAL A 34 -25.06 5.40 2.21
N CYS A 35 -24.04 5.49 3.08
CA CYS A 35 -24.19 6.12 4.38
C CYS A 35 -24.40 7.64 4.27
N GLN A 36 -25.44 8.14 4.93
CA GLN A 36 -25.75 9.56 4.95
C GLN A 36 -24.69 10.34 5.75
N ALA A 37 -24.15 11.40 5.13
CA ALA A 37 -23.19 12.29 5.77
C ALA A 37 -23.73 12.87 7.09
N GLY A 38 -22.84 12.99 8.09
CA GLY A 38 -23.17 13.54 9.41
C GLY A 38 -23.74 12.55 10.44
N THR A 39 -24.16 11.35 10.01
CA THR A 39 -24.62 10.28 10.91
C THR A 39 -23.48 9.66 11.74
N VAL A 40 -23.81 8.95 12.81
CA VAL A 40 -22.81 8.27 13.65
C VAL A 40 -22.16 7.13 12.88
N GLU A 41 -22.95 6.42 12.08
CA GLU A 41 -22.54 5.33 11.20
C GLU A 41 -21.54 5.82 10.15
N TYR A 42 -21.81 6.96 9.50
CA TYR A 42 -20.89 7.59 8.56
C TYR A 42 -19.53 7.88 9.21
N LYS A 43 -19.54 8.48 10.42
CA LYS A 43 -18.32 8.79 11.18
C LYS A 43 -17.54 7.54 11.56
N ALA A 44 -18.24 6.47 11.96
CA ALA A 44 -17.63 5.20 12.33
C ALA A 44 -17.00 4.49 11.12
N PHE A 45 -17.70 4.43 9.98
CA PHE A 45 -17.15 3.81 8.78
C PHE A 45 -15.98 4.58 8.19
N TRP A 46 -16.04 5.92 8.16
CA TRP A 46 -14.89 6.73 7.77
C TRP A 46 -13.71 6.61 8.74
N PHE A 47 -13.96 6.41 10.03
CA PHE A 47 -12.89 6.10 10.99
C PHE A 47 -12.20 4.77 10.64
N LEU A 48 -12.97 3.71 10.37
CA LEU A 48 -12.44 2.40 9.98
C LEU A 48 -11.69 2.46 8.64
N GLU A 49 -12.19 3.24 7.69
CA GLU A 49 -11.55 3.49 6.39
C GLU A 49 -10.18 4.16 6.57
N ILE A 50 -10.13 5.26 7.32
CA ILE A 50 -8.89 6.02 7.58
C ILE A 50 -7.89 5.18 8.37
N LEU A 51 -8.35 4.39 9.33
CA LEU A 51 -7.53 3.43 10.06
C LEU A 51 -6.85 2.40 9.14
N SER A 52 -7.47 2.11 7.99
CA SER A 52 -7.00 1.13 7.01
C SER A 52 -6.12 1.72 5.90
N TYR A 53 -6.05 3.05 5.75
CA TYR A 53 -5.27 3.71 4.68
C TYR A 53 -3.80 3.32 4.67
N CYS A 54 -3.17 3.15 5.84
CA CYS A 54 -1.76 2.78 5.93
C CYS A 54 -1.46 1.33 5.51
N ALA A 55 -2.48 0.51 5.22
CA ALA A 55 -2.31 -0.92 5.04
C ALA A 55 -1.40 -1.27 3.84
N VAL A 56 -1.69 -0.65 2.69
CA VAL A 56 -0.92 -0.84 1.45
C VAL A 56 0.50 -0.30 1.56
N ASP A 57 0.68 0.80 2.30
CA ASP A 57 1.97 1.39 2.58
C ASP A 57 2.82 0.46 3.46
N GLY A 58 2.20 -0.14 4.47
CA GLY A 58 2.81 -1.14 5.34
C GLY A 58 3.39 -2.31 4.56
N PHE A 59 2.70 -2.81 3.53
CA PHE A 59 3.21 -3.89 2.67
C PHE A 59 4.46 -3.48 1.88
N ALA A 60 4.53 -2.24 1.40
CA ALA A 60 5.70 -1.73 0.67
C ALA A 60 6.90 -1.55 1.62
N ILE A 61 6.67 -0.99 2.81
CA ILE A 61 7.69 -0.84 3.86
C ILE A 61 8.22 -2.21 4.29
N ILE A 62 7.35 -3.18 4.60
CA ILE A 62 7.76 -4.54 4.97
C ILE A 62 8.55 -5.20 3.84
N SER A 63 8.17 -4.95 2.58
CA SER A 63 8.87 -5.46 1.40
C SER A 63 10.30 -4.97 1.31
N GLY A 64 10.56 -3.69 1.64
CA GLY A 64 11.90 -3.11 1.72
C GLY A 64 12.66 -3.54 2.97
N TYR A 65 12.00 -3.55 4.13
CA TYR A 65 12.59 -3.96 5.40
C TYR A 65 13.12 -5.40 5.33
N MET A 66 12.39 -6.32 4.71
CA MET A 66 12.83 -7.71 4.56
C MET A 66 13.72 -7.99 3.34
N ALA A 67 14.08 -6.96 2.55
CA ALA A 67 14.79 -7.15 1.29
C ALA A 67 16.18 -7.78 1.44
N VAL A 68 16.89 -7.46 2.52
CA VAL A 68 18.22 -8.03 2.83
C VAL A 68 18.14 -9.54 3.02
N ASP A 69 17.04 -10.03 3.58
CA ASP A 69 16.94 -11.44 3.99
C ASP A 69 16.38 -12.32 2.86
N ARG A 70 15.66 -11.75 1.88
CA ARG A 70 14.92 -12.55 0.90
C ARG A 70 15.25 -12.16 -0.54
N PRO A 71 16.07 -12.96 -1.26
CA PRO A 71 16.21 -12.77 -2.69
C PRO A 71 14.84 -12.94 -3.37
N ARG A 72 14.54 -12.03 -4.31
CA ARG A 72 13.25 -12.04 -5.02
C ARG A 72 13.27 -13.13 -6.08
N LYS A 73 12.19 -13.92 -6.12
CA LYS A 73 11.96 -14.94 -7.15
C LYS A 73 11.00 -14.39 -8.19
N TYR A 74 11.43 -14.36 -9.45
CA TYR A 74 10.59 -13.91 -10.57
C TYR A 74 9.37 -14.79 -10.78
N GLU A 75 9.45 -16.08 -10.41
CA GLU A 75 8.31 -17.03 -10.40
C GLU A 75 7.09 -16.43 -9.69
N LYS A 76 7.29 -15.78 -8.54
CA LYS A 76 6.20 -15.17 -7.78
C LYS A 76 5.52 -14.02 -8.52
N LEU A 77 6.28 -13.26 -9.31
CA LEU A 77 5.71 -12.17 -10.09
C LEU A 77 4.82 -12.72 -11.21
N VAL A 78 5.26 -13.81 -11.84
CA VAL A 78 4.48 -14.54 -12.86
C VAL A 78 3.21 -15.11 -12.25
N ASP A 79 3.30 -15.76 -11.08
CA ASP A 79 2.14 -16.28 -10.35
C ASP A 79 1.12 -15.17 -10.05
N MET A 80 1.59 -14.02 -9.54
CA MET A 80 0.73 -12.86 -9.26
C MET A 80 0.08 -12.31 -10.53
N TRP A 81 0.80 -12.30 -11.65
CA TRP A 81 0.25 -11.87 -12.93
C TRP A 81 -0.88 -12.79 -13.40
N PHE A 82 -0.69 -14.11 -13.31
CA PHE A 82 -1.73 -15.08 -13.65
C PHE A 82 -2.94 -14.99 -12.72
N GLN A 83 -2.73 -14.74 -11.42
CA GLN A 83 -3.82 -14.47 -10.49
C GLN A 83 -4.61 -13.21 -10.90
N ALA A 84 -3.91 -12.10 -11.18
CA ALA A 84 -4.55 -10.87 -11.62
C ALA A 84 -5.35 -11.08 -12.93
N PHE A 85 -4.77 -11.80 -13.91
CA PHE A 85 -5.44 -12.16 -15.15
C PHE A 85 -6.68 -13.03 -14.88
N PHE A 86 -6.56 -14.04 -14.03
CA PHE A 86 -7.67 -14.93 -13.67
C PHE A 86 -8.84 -14.15 -13.07
N TYR A 87 -8.58 -13.32 -12.05
CA TYR A 87 -9.64 -12.58 -11.37
C TYR A 87 -10.24 -11.45 -12.21
N SER A 88 -9.48 -10.86 -13.14
CA SER A 88 -9.99 -9.77 -13.99
C SER A 88 -10.64 -10.27 -15.28
N PHE A 89 -10.01 -11.20 -16.00
CA PHE A 89 -10.49 -11.68 -17.30
C PHE A 89 -11.35 -12.94 -17.16
N VAL A 90 -10.82 -14.01 -16.55
CA VAL A 90 -11.49 -15.32 -16.52
C VAL A 90 -12.80 -15.26 -15.74
N ILE A 91 -12.79 -14.64 -14.55
CA ILE A 91 -14.01 -14.49 -13.74
C ILE A 91 -15.06 -13.64 -14.46
N THR A 92 -14.66 -12.51 -15.04
CA THR A 92 -15.58 -11.66 -15.82
C THR A 92 -16.17 -12.43 -17.00
N MET A 93 -15.36 -13.22 -17.70
CA MET A 93 -15.82 -14.10 -18.79
C MET A 93 -16.88 -15.08 -18.30
N LEU A 94 -16.63 -15.76 -17.18
CA LEU A 94 -17.59 -16.73 -16.62
C LEU A 94 -18.91 -16.05 -16.22
N PHE A 95 -18.88 -14.86 -15.63
CA PHE A 95 -20.09 -14.11 -15.31
C PHE A 95 -20.86 -13.62 -16.55
N THR A 96 -20.15 -13.23 -17.60
CA THR A 96 -20.76 -12.90 -18.89
C THR A 96 -21.42 -14.11 -19.52
N LEU A 97 -20.76 -15.28 -19.51
CA LEU A 97 -21.33 -16.53 -20.03
C LEU A 97 -22.53 -17.02 -19.20
N ALA A 98 -22.52 -16.77 -17.88
CA ALA A 98 -23.64 -17.07 -16.99
C ALA A 98 -24.83 -16.10 -17.12
N GLY A 99 -24.72 -15.06 -17.97
CA GLY A 99 -25.77 -14.06 -18.18
C GLY A 99 -25.84 -12.96 -17.13
N CYS A 100 -24.92 -12.94 -16.15
CA CYS A 100 -24.87 -11.89 -15.12
C CYS A 100 -24.31 -10.56 -15.65
N ASN A 101 -23.53 -10.61 -16.73
CA ASN A 101 -23.03 -9.43 -17.42
C ASN A 101 -23.24 -9.57 -18.95
N PRO A 102 -24.44 -9.24 -19.45
CA PRO A 102 -24.86 -9.58 -20.82
C PRO A 102 -24.11 -8.84 -21.93
N VAL A 103 -23.42 -7.73 -21.61
CA VAL A 103 -22.63 -6.96 -22.57
C VAL A 103 -21.22 -6.80 -22.04
N TRP A 104 -20.26 -7.45 -22.69
CA TRP A 104 -18.84 -7.24 -22.43
C TRP A 104 -18.19 -6.59 -23.64
N GLU A 105 -17.91 -5.29 -23.52
CA GLU A 105 -17.31 -4.53 -24.61
C GLU A 105 -15.88 -4.99 -24.93
N LYS A 106 -15.52 -4.98 -26.21
CA LYS A 106 -14.18 -5.37 -26.67
C LYS A 106 -13.05 -4.59 -25.98
N ALA A 107 -13.27 -3.30 -25.72
CA ALA A 107 -12.30 -2.46 -25.01
C ALA A 107 -12.07 -2.96 -23.58
N ASP A 108 -13.13 -3.33 -22.86
CA ASP A 108 -13.03 -3.85 -21.50
C ASP A 108 -12.49 -5.27 -21.44
N MET A 109 -12.74 -6.09 -22.47
CA MET A 109 -12.09 -7.40 -22.62
C MET A 109 -10.56 -7.25 -22.67
N ILE A 110 -10.07 -6.32 -23.50
CA ILE A 110 -8.64 -6.03 -23.64
C ILE A 110 -8.07 -5.50 -22.32
N ARG A 111 -8.78 -4.60 -21.64
CA ARG A 111 -8.37 -4.06 -20.33
C ARG A 111 -8.26 -5.14 -19.26
N CYS A 112 -9.21 -6.07 -19.22
CA CYS A 112 -9.17 -7.20 -18.30
C CYS A 112 -8.08 -8.23 -18.67
N ALA A 113 -7.79 -8.43 -19.96
CA ALA A 113 -6.74 -9.36 -20.40
C ALA A 113 -5.32 -8.86 -20.06
N PHE A 114 -5.12 -7.54 -20.02
CA PHE A 114 -3.83 -6.93 -19.69
C PHE A 114 -3.95 -6.06 -18.42
N PRO A 115 -4.17 -6.67 -17.24
CA PRO A 115 -4.53 -5.94 -16.02
C PRO A 115 -3.44 -4.99 -15.54
N VAL A 116 -2.16 -5.30 -15.82
CA VAL A 116 -1.01 -4.43 -15.51
C VAL A 116 -0.96 -3.24 -16.46
N THR A 117 -1.06 -3.46 -17.77
CA THR A 117 -0.95 -2.40 -18.79
C THR A 117 -2.04 -1.36 -18.63
N PHE A 118 -3.26 -1.78 -18.30
CA PHE A 118 -4.41 -0.88 -18.15
C PHE A 118 -4.67 -0.48 -16.68
N GLY A 119 -3.77 -0.80 -15.75
CA GLY A 119 -3.88 -0.36 -14.36
C GLY A 119 -5.13 -0.87 -13.64
N LYS A 120 -5.68 -2.03 -14.04
CA LYS A 120 -6.94 -2.57 -13.48
C LYS A 120 -6.84 -2.80 -11.97
N PHE A 121 -5.64 -3.19 -11.53
CA PHE A 121 -5.26 -3.25 -10.12
C PHE A 121 -4.09 -2.29 -9.91
N TRP A 122 -4.38 -1.11 -9.37
CA TRP A 122 -3.40 -0.04 -9.21
C TRP A 122 -2.17 -0.51 -8.43
N TYR A 123 -2.37 -1.19 -7.28
CA TYR A 123 -1.27 -1.61 -6.40
C TYR A 123 -0.41 -2.66 -7.08
N PHE A 124 -1.05 -3.65 -7.74
CA PHE A 124 -0.32 -4.68 -8.45
C PHE A 124 0.51 -4.09 -9.60
N THR A 125 -0.05 -3.13 -10.34
CA THR A 125 0.65 -2.44 -11.44
C THR A 125 1.86 -1.67 -10.93
N ALA A 126 1.68 -0.88 -9.87
CA ALA A 126 2.74 -0.13 -9.23
C ALA A 126 3.83 -1.06 -8.64
N PHE A 127 3.41 -2.15 -8.00
CA PHE A 127 4.31 -3.15 -7.43
C PHE A 127 5.07 -3.92 -8.51
N PHE A 128 4.46 -4.18 -9.67
CA PHE A 128 5.11 -4.82 -10.81
C PHE A 128 6.32 -3.99 -11.26
N ALA A 129 6.17 -2.68 -11.41
CA ALA A 129 7.29 -1.78 -11.73
C ALA A 129 8.34 -1.73 -10.60
N LEU A 130 7.91 -1.64 -9.34
CA LEU A 130 8.82 -1.73 -8.18
C LEU A 130 9.63 -3.03 -8.20
N PHE A 131 9.03 -4.16 -8.58
CA PHE A 131 9.72 -5.46 -8.63
C PHE A 131 10.98 -5.42 -9.50
N PHE A 132 10.94 -4.73 -10.65
CA PHE A 132 12.10 -4.54 -11.51
C PHE A 132 13.09 -3.49 -10.98
N ALA A 133 12.63 -2.51 -10.21
CA ALA A 133 13.50 -1.53 -9.57
C ALA A 133 14.28 -2.12 -8.38
N ILE A 134 13.69 -3.09 -7.65
CA ILE A 134 14.25 -3.68 -6.43
C ILE A 134 15.73 -4.13 -6.57
N PRO A 135 16.15 -4.88 -7.60
CA PRO A 135 17.54 -5.31 -7.73
C PRO A 135 18.54 -4.14 -7.78
N ILE A 136 18.16 -3.04 -8.44
CA ILE A 136 18.98 -1.84 -8.56
C ILE A 136 18.99 -1.08 -7.23
N LEU A 137 17.81 -0.88 -6.64
CA LEU A 137 17.66 -0.22 -5.34
C LEU A 137 18.47 -0.95 -4.26
N ASN A 138 18.41 -2.28 -4.21
CA ASN A 138 19.13 -3.08 -3.22
C ASN A 138 20.64 -2.93 -3.30
N LYS A 139 21.21 -2.82 -4.52
CA LYS A 139 22.65 -2.58 -4.69
C LYS A 139 23.08 -1.29 -4.00
N PHE A 140 22.29 -0.24 -4.10
CA PHE A 140 22.57 1.04 -3.44
C PHE A 140 22.32 0.96 -1.94
N MET A 141 21.17 0.42 -1.52
CA MET A 141 20.76 0.44 -0.11
C MET A 141 21.67 -0.41 0.79
N PHE A 142 22.29 -1.46 0.24
CA PHE A 142 23.20 -2.32 1.01
C PHE A 142 24.63 -1.75 1.13
N THR A 143 24.96 -0.69 0.41
CA THR A 143 26.24 0.02 0.58
C THR A 143 26.14 1.22 1.51
N VAL A 144 24.93 1.69 1.83
CA VAL A 144 24.74 2.84 2.73
C VAL A 144 25.11 2.48 4.17
N GLU A 145 25.90 3.35 4.80
CA GLU A 145 26.27 3.30 6.21
C GLU A 145 25.08 3.63 7.13
N GLU A 146 25.12 3.17 8.39
CA GLU A 146 24.01 3.32 9.34
C GLU A 146 23.58 4.79 9.53
N GLN A 147 24.54 5.70 9.69
CA GLN A 147 24.27 7.13 9.93
C GLN A 147 23.61 7.79 8.71
N SER A 148 24.17 7.57 7.53
CA SER A 148 23.61 8.05 6.26
C SER A 148 22.23 7.46 5.99
N ALA A 149 21.98 6.21 6.39
CA ALA A 149 20.68 5.58 6.26
C ALA A 149 19.61 6.26 7.12
N LYS A 150 19.94 6.64 8.36
CA LYS A 150 19.03 7.41 9.25
C LYS A 150 18.71 8.79 8.68
N ILE A 151 19.72 9.49 8.15
CA ILE A 151 19.53 10.82 7.53
C ILE A 151 18.64 10.68 6.29
N ALA A 152 18.93 9.73 5.40
CA ALA A 152 18.13 9.48 4.21
C ALA A 152 16.68 9.10 4.54
N PHE A 153 16.48 8.26 5.57
CA PHE A 153 15.15 7.92 6.07
C PHE A 153 14.35 9.17 6.47
N LEU A 154 14.95 10.06 7.25
CA LEU A 154 14.29 11.30 7.68
C LEU A 154 14.00 12.23 6.50
N ILE A 155 14.95 12.39 5.57
CA ILE A 155 14.77 13.22 4.38
C ILE A 155 13.58 12.72 3.54
N LEU A 156 13.48 11.41 3.31
CA LEU A 156 12.37 10.85 2.53
C LEU A 156 11.01 11.08 3.20
N ILE A 157 10.92 10.91 4.51
CA ILE A 157 9.67 11.19 5.26
C ILE A 157 9.30 12.67 5.16
N ILE A 158 10.26 13.58 5.33
CA ILE A 158 9.99 15.03 5.27
C ILE A 158 9.55 15.43 3.86
N LEU A 159 10.30 15.00 2.83
CA LEU A 159 10.03 15.41 1.45
C LEU A 159 8.71 14.84 0.90
N PHE A 160 8.41 13.57 1.17
CA PHE A 160 7.29 12.90 0.51
C PHE A 160 6.04 12.78 1.39
N SER A 161 6.17 12.74 2.71
CA SER A 161 5.02 12.74 3.62
C SER A 161 4.69 14.15 4.11
N CYS A 162 5.65 14.90 4.65
CA CYS A 162 5.34 16.21 5.23
C CYS A 162 5.04 17.29 4.18
N MET A 163 5.85 17.40 3.12
CA MET A 163 5.56 18.36 2.04
C MET A 163 4.35 17.93 1.21
N GLY A 164 4.14 16.62 1.06
CA GLY A 164 2.98 16.05 0.36
C GLY A 164 1.63 16.43 0.97
N LEU A 165 1.58 16.79 2.27
CA LEU A 165 0.38 17.30 2.92
C LEU A 165 -0.06 18.67 2.39
N PHE A 166 0.88 19.50 1.94
CA PHE A 166 0.61 20.87 1.48
C PHE A 166 0.42 20.94 -0.03
N ALA A 167 1.23 20.19 -0.78
CA ALA A 167 1.13 20.13 -2.24
C ALA A 167 1.71 18.82 -2.77
N ASP A 168 1.04 18.21 -3.75
CA ASP A 168 1.56 17.03 -4.45
C ASP A 168 2.57 17.42 -5.55
N ALA A 169 3.61 18.17 -5.16
CA ALA A 169 4.64 18.66 -6.07
C ALA A 169 5.38 17.51 -6.78
N PHE A 170 5.44 16.34 -6.14
CA PHE A 170 6.13 15.16 -6.64
C PHE A 170 5.21 14.16 -7.35
N LYS A 171 3.93 14.50 -7.58
CA LYS A 171 2.94 13.67 -8.29
C LYS A 171 2.83 12.25 -7.71
N THR A 172 2.82 12.16 -6.39
CA THR A 172 2.62 10.92 -5.64
C THR A 172 1.18 10.40 -5.70
N GLN A 173 0.24 11.20 -6.23
CA GLN A 173 -1.17 10.87 -6.43
C GLN A 173 -1.86 10.46 -5.13
N GLY A 174 -1.58 11.17 -4.04
CA GLY A 174 -2.14 10.85 -2.71
C GLY A 174 -1.71 9.49 -2.19
N GLY A 175 -0.53 8.99 -2.60
CA GLY A 175 0.00 7.68 -2.22
C GLY A 175 -0.34 6.54 -3.20
N TYR A 176 -1.12 6.80 -4.26
CA TYR A 176 -1.55 5.77 -5.22
C TYR A 176 -0.67 5.72 -6.47
N SER A 177 0.65 5.77 -6.31
CA SER A 177 1.60 5.80 -7.44
C SER A 177 2.77 4.82 -7.30
N THR A 178 3.34 4.43 -8.43
CA THR A 178 4.58 3.63 -8.49
C THR A 178 5.73 4.32 -7.75
N LEU A 179 5.86 5.64 -7.92
CA LEU A 179 6.89 6.43 -7.26
C LEU A 179 6.76 6.33 -5.74
N TRP A 180 5.54 6.45 -5.23
CA TRP A 180 5.26 6.30 -3.79
C TRP A 180 5.67 4.92 -3.27
N LEU A 181 5.31 3.84 -3.97
CA LEU A 181 5.72 2.48 -3.55
C LEU A 181 7.24 2.29 -3.55
N ILE A 182 7.96 2.90 -4.51
CA ILE A 182 9.42 2.91 -4.52
C ILE A 182 9.97 3.64 -3.31
N ILE A 183 9.42 4.81 -2.96
CA ILE A 183 9.84 5.59 -1.79
C ILE A 183 9.61 4.79 -0.51
N LEU A 184 8.43 4.18 -0.34
CA LEU A 184 8.11 3.36 0.82
C LEU A 184 8.99 2.12 0.95
N TYR A 185 9.29 1.47 -0.17
CA TYR A 185 10.26 0.39 -0.21
C TYR A 185 11.62 0.87 0.30
N CYS A 186 12.09 2.02 -0.19
CA CYS A 186 13.34 2.63 0.25
C CYS A 186 13.32 2.96 1.75
N ILE A 187 12.24 3.56 2.25
CA ILE A 187 12.02 3.86 3.67
C ILE A 187 12.14 2.59 4.51
N GLY A 188 11.50 1.49 4.10
CA GLY A 188 11.60 0.22 4.80
C GLY A 188 13.03 -0.35 4.83
N ALA A 189 13.72 -0.32 3.69
CA ALA A 189 15.11 -0.78 3.60
C ALA A 189 16.06 0.07 4.46
N LEU A 190 15.92 1.40 4.41
CA LEU A 190 16.72 2.33 5.23
C LEU A 190 16.41 2.18 6.71
N ALA A 191 15.15 1.96 7.09
CA ALA A 191 14.77 1.77 8.48
C ALA A 191 15.47 0.55 9.11
N LYS A 192 15.59 -0.55 8.34
CA LYS A 192 16.38 -1.71 8.78
C LYS A 192 17.87 -1.39 8.86
N ARG A 193 18.44 -0.74 7.84
CA ARG A 193 19.87 -0.41 7.80
C ARG A 193 20.28 0.56 8.89
N GLY A 194 19.44 1.55 9.16
CA GLY A 194 19.61 2.53 10.23
C GLY A 194 19.16 2.04 11.61
N LYS A 195 18.72 0.78 11.76
CA LYS A 195 18.21 0.20 13.03
C LYS A 195 17.19 1.09 13.74
N VAL A 196 16.36 1.79 12.97
CA VAL A 196 15.46 2.85 13.47
C VAL A 196 14.46 2.31 14.49
N PHE A 197 14.03 1.06 14.33
CA PHE A 197 13.02 0.43 15.17
C PHE A 197 13.59 -0.41 16.33
N GLU A 198 14.88 -0.74 16.35
CA GLU A 198 15.46 -1.64 17.38
C GLU A 198 15.48 -1.00 18.78
N GLN A 199 15.56 0.32 18.84
CA GLN A 199 15.67 1.06 20.11
C GLN A 199 14.34 1.64 20.60
N LYS A 200 13.23 1.43 19.86
CA LYS A 200 11.93 2.03 20.17
C LYS A 200 10.99 1.00 20.76
N LYS A 201 10.28 1.39 21.84
CA LYS A 201 9.24 0.55 22.44
C LYS A 201 8.05 0.45 21.48
N SER A 202 7.50 -0.75 21.29
CA SER A 202 6.33 -0.97 20.42
C SER A 202 5.15 -0.06 20.79
N PHE A 203 4.96 0.19 22.09
CA PHE A 203 3.92 1.09 22.60
C PHE A 203 4.06 2.53 22.07
N THR A 204 5.29 3.05 21.97
CA THR A 204 5.52 4.39 21.40
C THR A 204 5.14 4.45 19.94
N LEU A 205 5.45 3.41 19.16
CA LEU A 205 5.09 3.33 17.74
C LEU A 205 3.57 3.23 17.54
N ILE A 206 2.88 2.49 18.42
CA ILE A 206 1.41 2.39 18.41
C ILE A 206 0.77 3.75 18.73
N ILE A 207 1.30 4.47 19.73
CA ILE A 207 0.80 5.82 20.05
C ILE A 207 1.00 6.76 18.87
N MET A 208 2.19 6.76 18.24
CA MET A 208 2.44 7.60 17.07
C MET A 208 1.47 7.29 15.93
N TRP A 209 1.24 5.99 15.66
CA TRP A 209 0.25 5.56 14.68
C TRP A 209 -1.16 6.05 15.03
N ALA A 210 -1.60 5.88 16.28
CA ALA A 210 -2.90 6.36 16.74
C ALA A 210 -3.07 7.88 16.61
N ILE A 211 -2.03 8.66 16.90
CA ILE A 211 -2.01 10.11 16.70
C ILE A 211 -2.17 10.46 15.22
N CYS A 212 -1.45 9.78 14.32
CA CYS A 212 -1.60 10.00 12.88
C CYS A 212 -3.01 9.68 12.37
N ILE A 213 -3.60 8.56 12.80
CA ILE A 213 -4.97 8.18 12.44
C ILE A 213 -5.97 9.22 12.95
N PHE A 214 -5.85 9.62 14.23
CA PHE A 214 -6.75 10.60 14.82
C PHE A 214 -6.64 11.97 14.13
N TRP A 215 -5.41 12.42 13.83
CA TRP A 215 -5.17 13.66 13.11
C TRP A 215 -5.82 13.64 11.71
N THR A 216 -5.59 12.58 10.94
CA THR A 216 -6.17 12.44 9.60
C THR A 216 -7.70 12.40 9.67
N TRP A 217 -8.26 11.65 10.63
CA TRP A 217 -9.70 11.61 10.85
C TRP A 217 -10.27 12.99 11.17
N ALA A 218 -9.70 13.69 12.16
CA ALA A 218 -10.12 15.03 12.53
C ALA A 218 -10.05 16.00 11.34
N HIS A 219 -8.94 16.00 10.61
CA HIS A 219 -8.73 16.86 9.46
C HIS A 219 -9.77 16.62 8.34
N THR A 220 -10.11 15.37 8.04
CA THR A 220 -11.14 15.02 7.05
C THR A 220 -12.50 15.61 7.44
N PHE A 221 -12.92 15.45 8.70
CA PHE A 221 -14.20 15.99 9.17
C PHE A 221 -14.20 17.53 9.27
N PHE A 222 -13.09 18.15 9.65
CA PHE A 222 -12.97 19.61 9.63
C PHE A 222 -13.13 20.18 8.21
N ARG A 223 -12.60 19.50 7.18
CA ARG A 223 -12.80 19.92 5.78
C ARG A 223 -14.24 19.78 5.34
N GLU A 224 -14.91 18.67 5.67
CA GLU A 224 -16.34 18.47 5.34
C GLU A 224 -17.25 19.50 6.01
N MET A 225 -16.96 19.93 7.24
CA MET A 225 -17.76 20.97 7.92
C MET A 225 -17.55 22.38 7.33
N SER A 226 -16.48 22.60 6.57
CA SER A 226 -16.12 23.89 5.98
C SER A 226 -16.55 24.05 4.51
N SER A 227 -17.13 23.00 3.91
CA SER A 227 -17.64 22.93 2.53
C SER A 227 -19.15 22.90 2.50
#